data_AF-A0A3C1Q1F1-F1
#
_entry.id   AF-A0A3C1Q1F1-F1
#
_cell.length_a   1.000
_cell.length_b   1.000
_cell.length_c   1.000
_cell.angle_alpha   90.00
_cell.angle_beta   90.00
_cell.angle_gamma   90.00
#
_symmetry.space_group_name_H-M   'P 1'
#
loop_
_entity.id
_entity.type
_entity.pdbx_description
1 polymer ?
#
loop_
_entity_poly.entity_id
_entity_poly.type
_entity_poly.pdbx_seq_one_letter_code
_entity_poly.pdbx_strand_id
1 'polypeptide(L)'
;PDSYLRNDTPKGSPNPIFTEAFKETFPDGKMAFGMGTSLGDYDHDGDLDLFVSNMYSKAGNRIIKLVGEVDPRIKVSARGNFLYKNDNGIFRQVAAPNADETRTGWSFGGQFADFNNDSHLDLYVPCGYYSAPKTVATNLDL
;
A
#
# COMPACT_ATOMS: atom_id res chain seq x y z
N PRO A 1 -7.10 -2.88 11.71
CA PRO A 1 -6.84 -1.52 11.21
C PRO A 1 -5.34 -1.36 11.12
N ASP A 2 -4.83 -0.72 10.07
CA ASP A 2 -3.41 -0.37 10.01
C ASP A 2 -3.10 0.63 11.14
N SER A 3 -1.91 0.62 11.72
CA SER A 3 -1.51 1.58 12.75
C SER A 3 -0.14 2.13 12.43
N TYR A 4 0.07 3.43 12.67
CA TYR A 4 1.39 4.03 12.59
C TYR A 4 1.88 4.44 13.97
N LEU A 5 2.74 3.62 14.55
CA LEU A 5 3.28 3.85 15.88
C LEU A 5 4.64 4.54 15.76
N ARG A 6 4.69 5.85 15.99
CA ARG A 6 5.95 6.62 16.03
C ARG A 6 6.70 6.27 17.30
N ASN A 7 8.00 6.03 17.18
CA ASN A 7 8.88 5.77 18.31
C ASN A 7 9.36 7.11 18.91
N ASP A 8 8.67 7.58 19.95
CA ASP A 8 8.96 8.84 20.64
C ASP A 8 9.85 8.62 21.87
N THR A 9 10.68 7.56 21.86
CA THR A 9 11.59 7.23 22.96
C THR A 9 12.64 8.32 23.14
N PRO A 10 12.73 8.95 24.33
CA PRO A 10 13.79 9.91 24.61
C PRO A 10 15.17 9.26 24.46
N LYS A 11 16.12 9.97 23.86
CA LYS A 11 17.49 9.48 23.67
C LYS A 11 18.09 9.02 25.00
N GLY A 12 18.55 7.77 25.06
CA GLY A 12 19.13 7.16 26.25
C GLY A 12 18.13 6.46 27.18
N SER A 13 16.82 6.51 26.89
CA SER A 13 15.83 5.72 27.61
C SER A 13 15.97 4.23 27.25
N PRO A 14 15.96 3.30 28.25
CA PRO A 14 15.98 1.86 27.98
C PRO A 14 14.61 1.31 27.56
N ASN A 15 13.54 2.08 27.78
CA ASN A 15 12.17 1.63 27.55
C ASN A 15 11.59 2.32 26.31
N PRO A 16 11.16 1.57 25.29
CA PRO A 16 10.58 2.16 24.10
C PRO A 16 9.18 2.75 24.40
N ILE A 17 8.91 3.93 23.84
CA ILE A 17 7.61 4.60 23.89
C ILE A 17 7.10 4.74 22.47
N PHE A 18 5.95 4.12 22.21
CA PHE A 18 5.27 4.18 20.92
C PHE A 18 3.98 4.97 21.05
N THR A 19 3.78 5.93 20.14
CA THR A 19 2.60 6.80 20.10
C THR A 19 1.88 6.60 18.77
N GLU A 20 0.56 6.42 18.81
CA GLU A 20 -0.24 6.41 17.59
C GLU A 20 -0.22 7.82 16.96
N ALA A 21 0.36 7.93 15.78
CA ALA A 21 0.55 9.18 15.05
C ALA A 21 0.01 9.13 13.61
N PHE A 22 -0.84 8.15 13.26
CA PHE A 22 -1.34 7.96 11.91
C PHE A 22 -2.02 9.22 11.36
N LYS A 23 -2.89 9.87 12.13
CA LYS A 23 -3.62 11.07 11.66
C LYS A 23 -2.73 12.31 11.53
N GLU A 24 -1.66 12.39 12.31
CA GLU A 24 -0.66 13.47 12.20
C GLU A 24 0.20 13.27 10.96
N THR A 25 0.58 12.02 10.67
CA THR A 25 1.55 11.65 9.63
C THR A 25 0.88 11.41 8.28
N PHE A 26 -0.36 10.91 8.27
CA PHE A 26 -1.17 10.57 7.10
C PHE A 26 -2.53 11.29 7.18
N PRO A 27 -2.57 12.62 7.05
CA PRO A 27 -3.79 13.41 7.25
C PRO A 27 -4.94 12.95 6.34
N ASP A 28 -4.61 12.63 5.08
CA ASP A 28 -5.54 12.10 4.07
C ASP A 28 -5.43 10.57 3.89
N GLY A 29 -4.68 9.91 4.78
CA GLY A 29 -4.41 8.49 4.73
C GLY A 29 -5.68 7.66 4.76
N LYS A 30 -5.76 6.70 3.83
CA LYS A 30 -6.83 5.70 3.83
C LYS A 30 -6.29 4.43 4.45
N MET A 31 -7.01 3.95 5.46
CA MET A 31 -6.71 2.68 6.09
C MET A 31 -7.44 1.59 5.31
N ALA A 32 -6.68 0.62 4.83
CA ALA A 32 -7.23 -0.53 4.13
C ALA A 32 -6.87 -1.78 4.93
N PHE A 33 -6.49 -2.85 4.26
CA PHE A 33 -6.09 -4.11 4.87
C PHE A 33 -4.66 -4.37 4.43
N GLY A 34 -3.74 -3.56 4.95
CA GLY A 34 -2.33 -3.62 4.62
C GLY A 34 -1.73 -4.97 5.00
N MET A 35 -0.96 -5.58 4.10
CA MET A 35 -0.30 -6.88 4.33
C MET A 35 1.22 -6.76 4.44
N GLY A 36 1.80 -5.70 3.89
CA GLY A 36 3.23 -5.47 3.85
C GLY A 36 3.51 -4.02 3.47
N THR A 37 4.71 -3.57 3.83
CA THR A 37 5.18 -2.21 3.51
C THR A 37 6.59 -2.23 2.96
N SER A 38 6.93 -1.22 2.16
CA SER A 38 8.28 -0.98 1.64
C SER A 38 8.59 0.50 1.69
N LEU A 39 9.84 0.85 1.98
CA LEU A 39 10.34 2.22 1.96
C LEU A 39 11.36 2.40 0.84
N GLY A 40 11.32 3.55 0.17
CA GLY A 40 12.27 3.94 -0.86
C GLY A 40 12.04 5.39 -1.28
N ASP A 41 13.10 6.12 -1.60
CA ASP A 41 13.02 7.48 -2.15
C ASP A 41 12.86 7.37 -3.67
N TYR A 42 11.62 7.25 -4.17
CA TYR A 42 11.37 6.91 -5.58
C TYR A 42 11.40 8.15 -6.49
N ASP A 43 11.33 9.35 -5.93
CA ASP A 43 11.35 10.62 -6.68
C ASP A 43 12.59 11.49 -6.45
N HIS A 44 13.54 10.99 -5.64
CA HIS A 44 14.85 11.57 -5.38
C HIS A 44 14.79 12.93 -4.65
N ASP A 45 13.82 13.11 -3.77
CA ASP A 45 13.72 14.31 -2.96
C ASP A 45 14.38 14.19 -1.57
N GLY A 46 14.93 13.01 -1.26
CA GLY A 46 15.67 12.73 -0.03
C GLY A 46 14.78 12.28 1.13
N ASP A 47 13.46 12.24 0.95
CA ASP A 47 12.52 11.67 1.89
C ASP A 47 12.19 10.22 1.48
N LEU A 48 12.15 9.29 2.45
CA LEU A 48 11.70 7.92 2.15
C LEU A 48 10.18 7.90 1.97
N ASP A 49 9.74 7.46 0.80
CA ASP A 49 8.34 7.21 0.48
C ASP A 49 7.90 5.82 0.95
N LEU A 50 6.59 5.59 0.97
CA LEU A 50 5.99 4.37 1.50
C LEU A 50 5.07 3.70 0.49
N PHE A 51 5.36 2.44 0.17
CA PHE A 51 4.41 1.55 -0.49
C PHE A 51 3.72 0.65 0.55
N VAL A 52 2.39 0.51 0.44
CA VAL A 52 1.57 -0.38 1.28
C VAL A 52 0.79 -1.34 0.40
N SER A 53 1.09 -2.63 0.53
CA SER A 53 0.43 -3.68 -0.23
C SER A 53 -0.96 -3.98 0.33
N ASN A 54 -1.96 -4.06 -0.55
CA ASN A 54 -3.37 -4.27 -0.27
C ASN A 54 -3.96 -5.23 -1.31
N MET A 55 -5.28 -5.36 -1.30
CA MET A 55 -6.03 -6.15 -2.27
C MET A 55 -6.56 -5.28 -3.39
N TYR A 56 -6.13 -5.54 -4.61
CA TYR A 56 -6.83 -5.09 -5.80
C TYR A 56 -7.74 -6.20 -6.36
N SER A 57 -9.02 -5.90 -6.55
CA SER A 57 -9.92 -6.78 -7.28
C SER A 57 -10.90 -5.98 -8.13
N LYS A 58 -10.89 -6.21 -9.45
CA LYS A 58 -11.88 -5.61 -10.36
C LYS A 58 -13.31 -6.03 -10.01
N ALA A 59 -13.49 -7.31 -9.67
CA ALA A 59 -14.78 -7.83 -9.22
C ALA A 59 -15.18 -7.23 -7.86
N GLY A 60 -14.24 -7.18 -6.91
CA GLY A 60 -14.46 -6.56 -5.60
C GLY A 60 -14.91 -5.10 -5.71
N ASN A 61 -14.23 -4.30 -6.53
CA ASN A 61 -14.61 -2.91 -6.81
C ASN A 61 -16.01 -2.77 -7.43
N ARG A 62 -16.49 -3.76 -8.19
CA ARG A 62 -17.87 -3.75 -8.71
C ARG A 62 -18.87 -4.07 -7.61
N ILE A 63 -18.60 -5.09 -6.79
CA ILE A 63 -19.50 -5.53 -5.72
C ILE A 63 -19.60 -4.48 -4.61
N ILE A 64 -18.50 -3.85 -4.22
CA ILE A 64 -18.47 -2.79 -3.18
C ILE A 64 -19.36 -1.60 -3.54
N LYS A 65 -19.60 -1.32 -4.83
CA LYS A 65 -20.52 -0.24 -5.25
C LYS A 65 -22.00 -0.59 -5.06
N LEU A 66 -22.30 -1.87 -4.83
CA LEU A 66 -23.66 -2.39 -4.68
C LEU A 66 -24.03 -2.66 -3.23
N VAL A 67 -23.05 -2.63 -2.31
CA VAL A 67 -23.33 -2.76 -0.88
C VAL A 67 -23.88 -1.43 -0.35
N GLY A 68 -24.82 -1.50 0.59
CA GLY A 68 -25.39 -0.34 1.26
C GLY A 68 -24.40 0.33 2.22
N GLU A 69 -24.92 0.95 3.29
CA GLU A 69 -24.05 1.54 4.29
C GLU A 69 -23.26 0.47 5.03
N VAL A 70 -21.96 0.46 4.76
CA VAL A 70 -20.95 -0.38 5.39
C VAL A 70 -19.84 0.51 5.90
N ASP A 71 -19.02 -0.06 6.78
CA ASP A 71 -17.81 0.59 7.27
C ASP A 71 -16.97 1.15 6.09
N PRO A 72 -16.50 2.41 6.15
CA PRO A 72 -15.71 3.02 5.07
C PRO A 72 -14.48 2.21 4.66
N ARG A 73 -13.91 1.39 5.55
CA ARG A 73 -12.78 0.50 5.26
C ARG A 73 -13.15 -0.59 4.24
N ILE A 74 -14.40 -1.06 4.26
CA ILE A 74 -14.92 -1.99 3.27
C ILE A 74 -15.03 -1.31 1.90
N LYS A 75 -15.31 0.00 1.87
CA LYS A 75 -15.39 0.76 0.60
C LYS A 75 -14.03 0.88 -0.11
N VAL A 76 -12.92 0.71 0.61
CA VAL A 76 -11.56 0.77 0.06
C VAL A 76 -10.83 -0.58 0.01
N SER A 77 -11.45 -1.66 0.51
CA SER A 77 -10.80 -2.96 0.71
C SER A 77 -10.28 -3.62 -0.57
N ALA A 78 -10.96 -3.39 -1.70
CA ALA A 78 -10.56 -3.93 -3.01
C ALA A 78 -9.94 -2.88 -3.94
N ARG A 79 -9.68 -1.65 -3.43
CA ARG A 79 -9.23 -0.52 -4.26
C ARG A 79 -7.82 -0.76 -4.82
N GLY A 80 -7.01 -1.57 -4.15
CA GLY A 80 -5.64 -1.86 -4.53
C GLY A 80 -4.61 -1.24 -3.60
N ASN A 81 -3.34 -1.38 -3.99
CA ASN A 81 -2.19 -0.92 -3.22
C ASN A 81 -2.11 0.61 -3.15
N PHE A 82 -1.43 1.10 -2.12
CA PHE A 82 -1.19 2.53 -1.93
C PHE A 82 0.29 2.83 -2.08
N LEU A 83 0.61 3.79 -2.94
CA LEU A 83 1.87 4.52 -2.90
C LEU A 83 1.62 5.85 -2.17
N TYR A 84 2.42 6.11 -1.15
CA TYR A 84 2.44 7.35 -0.41
C TYR A 84 3.73 8.09 -0.70
N LYS A 85 3.61 9.33 -1.18
CA LYS A 85 4.73 10.26 -1.23
C LYS A 85 4.94 10.88 0.15
N ASN A 86 6.17 10.95 0.62
CA ASN A 86 6.54 11.66 1.84
C ASN A 86 7.05 13.06 1.49
N ASP A 87 6.44 14.10 2.06
CA ASP A 87 6.96 15.46 2.00
C ASP A 87 7.27 15.92 3.44
N ASN A 88 8.53 15.90 3.83
CA ASN A 88 9.03 16.34 5.14
C ASN A 88 8.29 15.69 6.34
N GLY A 89 8.08 14.38 6.28
CA GLY A 89 7.41 13.59 7.31
C GLY A 89 5.88 13.54 7.19
N ILE A 90 5.30 14.14 6.15
CA ILE A 90 3.86 14.08 5.87
C ILE A 90 3.61 13.23 4.63
N PHE A 91 2.86 12.15 4.80
CA PHE A 91 2.60 11.17 3.76
C PHE A 91 1.27 11.42 3.05
N ARG A 92 1.30 11.46 1.72
CA ARG A 92 0.11 11.62 0.86
C ARG A 92 -0.03 10.48 -0.11
N GLN A 93 -1.23 9.91 -0.21
CA GLN A 93 -1.52 8.82 -1.14
C GLN A 93 -1.57 9.36 -2.58
N VAL A 94 -0.62 8.98 -3.43
CA VAL A 94 -0.45 9.54 -4.78
C VAL A 94 -0.89 8.60 -5.90
N ALA A 95 -0.83 7.28 -5.72
CA ALA A 95 -1.21 6.33 -6.77
C ALA A 95 -2.69 6.47 -7.17
N ALA A 96 -2.93 6.62 -8.47
CA ALA A 96 -4.27 6.73 -9.02
C ALA A 96 -4.98 5.36 -9.00
N PRO A 97 -6.34 5.30 -8.88
CA PRO A 97 -7.06 4.03 -8.85
C PRO A 97 -6.83 3.10 -10.06
N ASN A 98 -6.38 3.64 -11.18
CA ASN A 98 -6.10 2.92 -12.42
C ASN A 98 -4.61 2.74 -12.70
N ALA A 99 -3.72 3.19 -11.83
CA ALA A 99 -2.28 3.03 -11.96
C ALA A 99 -1.88 1.56 -11.74
N ASP A 100 -0.73 1.15 -12.28
CA ASP A 100 -0.35 -0.27 -12.30
C ASP A 100 0.14 -0.76 -10.94
N GLU A 101 0.83 0.09 -10.19
CA GLU A 101 1.23 -0.13 -8.80
C GLU A 101 0.03 -0.29 -7.86
N THR A 102 -1.10 0.39 -8.13
CA THR A 102 -2.35 0.16 -7.40
C THR A 102 -2.98 -1.18 -7.76
N ARG A 103 -2.90 -1.61 -9.03
CA ARG A 103 -3.67 -2.75 -9.57
C ARG A 103 -2.93 -4.08 -9.53
N THR A 104 -1.87 -4.21 -8.75
CA THR A 104 -1.06 -5.44 -8.65
C THR A 104 -1.74 -6.54 -7.80
N GLY A 105 -2.99 -6.89 -8.14
CA GLY A 105 -3.74 -8.01 -7.54
C GLY A 105 -3.76 -8.03 -6.01
N TRP A 106 -3.75 -9.22 -5.43
CA TRP A 106 -3.65 -9.41 -3.98
C TRP A 106 -2.18 -9.46 -3.58
N SER A 107 -1.62 -8.32 -3.20
CA SER A 107 -0.20 -8.17 -2.92
C SER A 107 0.14 -8.52 -1.47
N PHE A 108 1.29 -9.17 -1.24
CA PHE A 108 1.78 -9.54 0.11
C PHE A 108 3.07 -8.80 0.51
N GLY A 109 3.38 -7.69 -0.17
CA GLY A 109 4.52 -6.83 0.11
C GLY A 109 4.93 -6.08 -1.15
N GLY A 110 6.10 -5.45 -1.11
CA GLY A 110 6.76 -4.83 -2.25
C GLY A 110 8.22 -4.55 -1.92
N GLN A 111 9.06 -4.45 -2.94
CA GLN A 111 10.46 -4.10 -2.78
C GLN A 111 10.84 -3.01 -3.79
N PHE A 112 11.34 -1.89 -3.27
CA PHE A 112 12.04 -0.90 -4.08
C PHE A 112 13.48 -1.35 -4.33
N ALA A 113 13.92 -1.27 -5.59
CA ALA A 113 15.30 -1.48 -6.01
C ALA A 113 15.50 -0.89 -7.42
N ASP A 114 16.70 -0.43 -7.73
CA ASP A 114 17.08 -0.06 -9.10
C ASP A 114 17.54 -1.33 -9.83
N PHE A 115 16.63 -2.01 -10.55
CA PHE A 115 16.95 -3.27 -11.24
C PHE A 115 17.57 -3.04 -12.61
N ASN A 116 17.27 -1.90 -13.25
CA ASN A 116 17.70 -1.59 -14.60
C ASN A 116 18.95 -0.69 -14.64
N ASN A 117 19.43 -0.24 -13.47
CA ASN A 117 20.58 0.61 -13.25
C ASN A 117 20.45 2.00 -13.92
N ASP A 118 19.25 2.58 -13.93
CA ASP A 118 18.96 3.93 -14.43
C ASP A 118 18.91 4.99 -13.32
N SER A 119 19.24 4.60 -12.08
CA SER A 119 19.18 5.39 -10.87
C SER A 119 17.78 5.70 -10.36
N HIS A 120 16.70 5.28 -11.03
CA HIS A 120 15.34 5.35 -10.50
C HIS A 120 14.95 4.04 -9.81
N LEU A 121 14.29 4.13 -8.66
CA LEU A 121 13.82 2.94 -7.97
C LEU A 121 12.63 2.32 -8.73
N ASP A 122 12.81 1.07 -9.15
CA ASP A 122 11.72 0.21 -9.58
C ASP A 122 10.97 -0.34 -8.36
N LEU A 123 9.71 -0.76 -8.57
CA LEU A 123 8.89 -1.40 -7.54
C LEU A 123 8.49 -2.82 -7.97
N TYR A 124 9.04 -3.83 -7.30
CA TYR A 124 8.64 -5.23 -7.48
C TYR A 124 7.58 -5.63 -6.44
N VAL A 125 6.39 -6.03 -6.90
CA VAL A 125 5.24 -6.33 -6.04
C VAL A 125 4.82 -7.80 -6.21
N PRO A 126 5.14 -8.69 -5.25
CA PRO A 126 4.67 -10.07 -5.31
C PRO A 126 3.15 -10.13 -5.09
N CYS A 127 2.46 -10.76 -6.04
CA CYS A 127 1.02 -11.00 -5.97
C CYS A 127 0.74 -12.46 -5.62
N GLY A 128 -0.02 -12.69 -4.55
CA GLY A 128 -0.45 -14.04 -4.13
C GLY A 128 -1.72 -14.52 -4.80
N TYR A 129 -2.34 -13.73 -5.68
CA TYR A 129 -3.58 -14.09 -6.37
C TYR A 129 -3.53 -13.78 -7.86
N TYR A 130 -3.55 -14.83 -8.69
CA TYR A 130 -3.57 -14.72 -10.15
C TYR A 130 -4.95 -15.05 -10.69
N SER A 131 -5.67 -14.07 -11.22
CA SER A 131 -6.87 -14.33 -12.02
C SER A 131 -6.46 -14.66 -13.45
N ALA A 132 -6.46 -15.95 -13.79
CA ALA A 132 -6.10 -16.41 -15.13
C ALA A 132 -6.97 -15.74 -16.21
N PRO A 133 -6.36 -15.11 -17.25
CA PRO A 133 -7.12 -14.69 -18.42
C PRO A 133 -7.80 -15.90 -19.06
N LYS A 134 -8.96 -15.70 -19.70
CA LYS A 134 -9.76 -16.78 -20.29
C LYS A 134 -8.97 -17.68 -21.25
N THR A 135 -7.91 -17.16 -21.86
CA THR A 135 -7.02 -17.86 -22.79
C THR A 135 -6.13 -18.91 -22.11
N VAL A 136 -5.94 -18.84 -20.80
CA VAL A 136 -5.13 -19.77 -19.99
C VAL A 136 -5.87 -20.29 -18.76
N ALA A 137 -7.18 -20.02 -18.67
CA ALA A 137 -8.02 -20.53 -17.60
C ALA A 137 -8.13 -22.06 -17.72
N THR A 138 -7.73 -22.76 -16.66
CA THR A 138 -7.90 -24.21 -16.55
C THR A 138 -9.22 -24.51 -15.85
N ASN A 139 -9.71 -25.75 -15.95
CA ASN A 139 -10.90 -26.19 -15.20
C ASN A 139 -10.60 -26.46 -13.71
N LEU A 140 -9.41 -26.11 -13.23
CA LEU A 140 -8.97 -26.25 -11.85
C LEU A 140 -8.83 -24.85 -11.26
N ASP A 141 -9.70 -24.51 -10.31
CA ASP A 141 -9.47 -23.36 -9.43
C ASP A 141 -8.30 -23.72 -8.50
N LEU A 142 -7.19 -22.97 -8.60
CA LEU A 142 -6.05 -23.02 -7.68
C LEU A 142 -6.19 -21.94 -6.61
#